data_AF-A0A0B3B2A9-F1
#
_entry.id   AF-A0A0B3B2A9-F1
#
_cell.length_a   1.000
_cell.length_b   1.000
_cell.length_c   1.000
_cell.angle_alpha   90.00
_cell.angle_beta   90.00
_cell.angle_gamma   90.00
#
_symmetry.space_group_name_H-M   'P 1'
#
loop_
_entity.id
_entity.type
_entity.pdbx_description
1 polymer ?
#
loop_
_entity_poly.entity_id
_entity_poly.type
_entity_poly.pdbx_seq_one_letter_code
_entity_poly.pdbx_strand_id
1 'polypeptide(L)'
;MEKNYFYDEFSDRFMISCKKINEKIVGSVRVLNVTLDFANNGKIVNVEIRNISEYLSSLGLNSIALTDLEDAQLIFKKYKDGYILYFILKPKHGNIERIPFNVPMKQSLIIA
;
A
#
# COMPACT_ATOMS: atom_id res chain seq x y z
N MET A 1 16.11 6.08 13.51
CA MET A 1 14.72 5.64 13.27
C MET A 1 14.77 4.49 12.30
N GLU A 2 14.18 3.35 12.66
CA GLU A 2 14.02 2.23 11.74
C GLU A 2 13.06 2.67 10.62
N LYS A 3 13.42 2.37 9.36
CA LYS A 3 12.55 2.71 8.23
C LYS A 3 11.26 1.93 8.36
N ASN A 4 10.13 2.60 8.21
CA ASN A 4 8.80 1.99 8.26
C ASN A 4 8.41 1.30 6.94
N TYR A 5 9.34 1.17 6.00
CA TYR A 5 9.10 0.54 4.72
C TYR A 5 10.31 -0.28 4.27
N PHE A 6 10.07 -1.20 3.35
CA PHE A 6 11.07 -2.08 2.76
C PHE A 6 10.74 -2.30 1.28
N TYR A 7 11.74 -2.17 0.42
CA TYR A 7 11.63 -2.52 -0.99
C TYR A 7 12.65 -3.62 -1.30
N ASP A 8 12.17 -4.72 -1.86
CA ASP A 8 12.98 -5.81 -2.37
C ASP A 8 12.84 -5.87 -3.89
N GLU A 9 13.88 -5.40 -4.57
CA GLU A 9 13.95 -5.38 -6.04
C GLU A 9 13.97 -6.79 -6.63
N PHE A 10 14.55 -7.77 -5.94
CA PHE A 10 14.64 -9.15 -6.46
C PHE A 10 13.26 -9.81 -6.53
N SER A 11 12.39 -9.57 -5.55
CA SER A 11 11.04 -10.11 -5.52
C SER A 11 9.95 -9.12 -5.98
N ASP A 12 10.35 -7.94 -6.47
CA ASP A 12 9.51 -6.79 -6.80
C ASP A 12 8.41 -6.53 -5.76
N ARG A 13 8.84 -6.42 -4.51
CA ARG A 13 7.96 -6.33 -3.35
C ARG A 13 8.22 -5.06 -2.55
N PHE A 14 7.17 -4.29 -2.34
CA PHE A 14 7.18 -3.12 -1.48
C PHE A 14 6.33 -3.37 -0.24
N MET A 15 6.88 -3.07 0.93
CA MET A 15 6.19 -3.22 2.21
C MET A 15 6.19 -1.90 2.96
N ILE A 16 5.06 -1.54 3.57
CA ILE A 16 4.96 -0.42 4.51
C ILE A 16 4.39 -0.96 5.83
N SER A 17 5.20 -0.88 6.89
CA SER A 17 4.83 -1.25 8.24
C SER A 17 4.36 -0.01 9.01
N CYS A 18 3.11 -0.03 9.47
CA CYS A 18 2.55 0.96 10.41
C CYS A 18 2.26 0.32 11.78
N LYS A 19 2.90 -0.81 12.04
CA LYS A 19 2.78 -1.63 13.25
C LYS A 19 3.50 -0.96 14.42
N LYS A 20 2.80 -0.78 15.52
CA LYS A 20 3.40 -0.40 16.81
C LYS A 20 4.01 -1.61 17.50
N ILE A 21 4.98 -1.39 18.39
CA ILE A 21 5.74 -2.46 19.06
C ILE A 21 4.86 -3.50 19.78
N ASN A 22 3.70 -3.09 20.30
CA ASN A 22 2.77 -3.96 21.03
C ASN A 22 1.64 -4.55 20.15
N GLU A 23 1.56 -4.18 18.88
CA GLU A 23 0.57 -4.75 17.97
C GLU A 23 1.03 -6.14 17.51
N LYS A 24 0.13 -7.12 17.48
CA LYS A 24 0.40 -8.45 16.92
C LYS A 24 -0.46 -8.63 15.68
N ILE A 25 0.15 -9.16 14.61
CA ILE A 25 -0.57 -9.54 13.40
C ILE A 25 -1.38 -10.80 13.75
N VAL A 26 -2.68 -10.77 13.50
CA VAL A 26 -3.60 -11.89 13.77
C VAL A 26 -4.20 -12.49 12.50
N GLY A 27 -4.06 -11.81 11.37
CA GLY A 27 -4.58 -12.28 10.09
C GLY A 27 -4.21 -11.34 8.95
N SER A 28 -4.40 -11.83 7.73
CA SER A 28 -4.06 -11.11 6.51
C SER A 28 -5.15 -11.32 5.46
N VAL A 29 -5.40 -10.30 4.65
CA VAL A 29 -6.27 -10.40 3.46
C VAL A 29 -5.47 -10.00 2.25
N ARG A 30 -5.50 -10.84 1.21
CA ARG A 30 -4.92 -10.52 -0.09
C ARG A 30 -6.00 -10.10 -1.07
N VAL A 31 -5.83 -8.93 -1.66
CA VAL A 31 -6.66 -8.40 -2.75
C VAL A 31 -5.75 -8.12 -3.93
N LEU A 32 -5.84 -8.95 -4.97
CA LEU A 32 -4.98 -8.88 -6.16
C LEU A 32 -3.49 -8.94 -5.77
N ASN A 33 -2.74 -7.88 -6.04
CA ASN A 33 -1.32 -7.74 -5.75
C ASN A 33 -1.03 -7.09 -4.40
N VAL A 34 -2.05 -6.75 -3.60
CA VAL A 34 -1.88 -6.15 -2.28
C VAL A 34 -2.30 -7.12 -1.18
N THR A 35 -1.45 -7.25 -0.16
CA THR A 35 -1.76 -7.96 1.09
C THR A 35 -1.85 -6.94 2.22
N LEU A 36 -2.94 -6.99 2.98
CA LEU A 36 -3.17 -6.17 4.17
C LEU A 36 -3.09 -7.07 5.40
N ASP A 37 -2.24 -6.72 6.35
CA ASP A 37 -2.13 -7.42 7.64
C ASP A 37 -2.88 -6.66 8.72
N PHE A 38 -3.62 -7.39 9.55
CA PHE A 38 -4.49 -6.83 10.57
C PHE A 38 -4.02 -7.20 11.97
N ALA A 39 -4.14 -6.23 12.89
CA ALA A 39 -4.05 -6.47 14.32
C ALA A 39 -5.39 -6.97 14.89
N ASN A 40 -5.36 -7.42 16.16
CA ASN A 40 -6.53 -7.94 16.87
C ASN A 40 -7.72 -6.96 16.97
N ASN A 41 -7.47 -5.67 16.86
CA ASN A 41 -8.48 -4.61 16.86
C ASN A 41 -9.01 -4.28 15.44
N GLY A 42 -8.64 -5.07 14.43
CA GLY A 42 -9.04 -4.85 13.03
C GLY A 42 -8.29 -3.72 12.32
N LYS A 43 -7.29 -3.09 12.96
CA LYS A 43 -6.46 -2.07 12.34
C LYS A 43 -5.46 -2.72 11.36
N ILE A 44 -5.29 -2.12 10.19
CA ILE A 44 -4.19 -2.48 9.27
C ILE A 44 -2.86 -2.02 9.88
N VAL A 45 -1.92 -2.96 10.00
CA VAL A 45 -0.61 -2.72 10.62
C VAL A 45 0.55 -2.94 9.65
N ASN A 46 0.31 -3.58 8.52
CA ASN A 46 1.29 -3.71 7.45
C ASN A 46 0.57 -3.86 6.11
N VAL A 47 1.22 -3.39 5.05
CA VAL A 47 0.80 -3.61 3.67
C VAL A 47 1.98 -4.13 2.87
N GLU A 48 1.73 -5.14 2.05
CA GLU A 48 2.66 -5.64 1.04
C GLU A 48 2.03 -5.40 -0.33
N ILE A 49 2.80 -4.85 -1.26
CA ILE A 49 2.45 -4.70 -2.67
C ILE A 49 3.46 -5.52 -3.47
N ARG A 50 2.96 -6.51 -4.20
CA ARG A 50 3.75 -7.32 -5.12
C ARG A 50 3.63 -6.77 -6.53
N ASN A 51 4.63 -7.02 -7.35
CA ASN A 51 4.73 -6.47 -8.71
C ASN A 51 4.58 -4.94 -8.68
N ILE A 52 5.21 -4.28 -7.70
CA ILE A 52 5.03 -2.84 -7.49
C ILE A 52 5.55 -2.06 -8.69
N SER A 53 6.60 -2.55 -9.35
CA SER A 53 7.16 -1.88 -10.52
C SER A 53 6.18 -1.78 -11.68
N GLU A 54 5.43 -2.86 -11.96
CA GLU A 54 4.39 -2.90 -12.98
C GLU A 54 3.25 -1.92 -12.64
N TYR A 55 2.84 -1.92 -11.37
CA TYR A 55 1.78 -1.02 -10.91
C TYR A 55 2.18 0.46 -11.01
N LEU A 56 3.41 0.82 -10.59
CA LEU A 56 3.94 2.16 -10.76
C LEU A 56 4.04 2.55 -12.24
N SER A 57 4.53 1.64 -13.09
CA SER A 57 4.64 1.86 -14.53
C SER A 57 3.28 2.14 -15.17
N SER A 58 2.23 1.44 -14.74
CA SER A 58 0.84 1.67 -15.20
C SER A 58 0.31 3.07 -14.86
N LEU A 59 0.90 3.73 -13.86
CA LEU A 59 0.59 5.10 -13.45
C LEU A 59 1.56 6.13 -14.04
N GLY A 60 2.49 5.72 -14.90
CA GLY A 60 3.54 6.59 -15.45
C GLY A 60 4.68 6.90 -14.47
N LEU A 61 4.80 6.15 -13.38
CA LEU A 61 5.83 6.31 -12.36
C LEU A 61 6.97 5.30 -12.53
N ASN A 62 8.20 5.71 -12.22
CA ASN A 62 9.37 4.84 -12.28
C ASN A 62 9.62 4.16 -10.93
N SER A 63 9.74 2.83 -10.92
CA SER A 63 9.99 2.02 -9.72
C SER A 63 11.34 2.28 -9.06
N ILE A 64 12.32 2.83 -9.79
CA ILE A 64 13.60 3.29 -9.23
C ILE A 64 13.38 4.25 -8.06
N ALA A 65 12.28 5.02 -8.07
CA ALA A 65 11.93 5.94 -6.98
C ALA A 65 11.76 5.24 -5.61
N LEU A 66 11.48 3.92 -5.58
CA LEU A 66 11.34 3.14 -4.35
C LEU A 66 12.67 2.89 -3.63
N THR A 67 13.78 2.91 -4.37
CA THR A 67 15.13 2.67 -3.82
C THR A 67 15.64 3.85 -2.99
N ASP A 68 15.16 5.07 -3.28
CA ASP A 68 15.61 6.30 -2.64
C ASP A 68 14.49 7.07 -1.94
N LEU A 69 13.65 6.33 -1.21
CA LEU A 69 12.64 6.93 -0.34
C LEU A 69 13.25 7.47 0.96
N GLU A 70 12.69 8.59 1.41
CA GLU A 70 12.86 9.12 2.77
C GLU A 70 11.79 8.53 3.70
N ASP A 71 10.54 8.47 3.21
CA ASP A 71 9.38 7.98 3.95
C ASP A 71 8.36 7.33 2.99
N ALA A 72 7.55 6.42 3.53
CA ALA A 72 6.41 5.86 2.85
C ALA A 72 5.26 5.69 3.84
N GLN A 73 4.06 6.12 3.45
CA GLN A 73 2.90 6.08 4.33
C GLN A 73 1.74 5.35 3.68
N LEU A 74 1.05 4.55 4.49
CA LEU A 74 -0.23 3.95 4.13
C LEU A 74 -1.36 4.82 4.66
N ILE A 75 -2.25 5.27 3.78
CA ILE A 75 -3.51 5.87 4.18
C ILE A 75 -4.65 4.93 3.83
N PHE A 76 -5.35 4.49 4.87
CA PHE A 76 -6.60 3.75 4.76
C PHE A 76 -7.69 4.55 5.48
N LYS A 77 -8.71 4.97 4.74
CA LYS A 77 -9.82 5.74 5.31
C LYS A 77 -11.14 5.34 4.70
N LYS A 78 -12.20 5.36 5.52
CA LYS A 78 -13.58 5.24 5.03
C LYS A 78 -13.89 6.43 4.12
N TYR A 79 -14.52 6.19 2.98
CA TYR A 79 -14.96 7.21 2.04
C TYR A 79 -16.27 6.78 1.40
N LYS A 80 -17.34 7.55 1.64
CA LYS A 80 -18.72 7.17 1.27
C LYS A 80 -19.05 5.75 1.79
N ASP A 81 -19.55 4.89 0.92
CA ASP A 81 -19.93 3.50 1.22
C ASP A 81 -18.78 2.50 1.07
N GLY A 82 -17.54 2.99 0.97
CA GLY A 82 -16.35 2.15 0.80
C GLY A 82 -15.14 2.64 1.58
N TYR A 83 -13.98 2.16 1.17
CA TYR A 83 -12.69 2.55 1.71
C TYR A 83 -11.78 2.99 0.57
N ILE A 84 -10.96 4.00 0.84
CA ILE A 84 -9.85 4.35 -0.04
C ILE A 84 -8.57 3.89 0.64
N LEU A 85 -7.75 3.20 -0.15
CA LEU A 85 -6.37 2.89 0.16
C LEU A 85 -5.47 3.70 -0.79
N TYR A 86 -4.54 4.48 -0.25
CA TYR A 86 -3.50 5.12 -1.05
C TYR A 86 -2.17 5.15 -0.32
N PHE A 87 -1.10 5.16 -1.10
CA PHE A 87 0.26 5.25 -0.62
C PHE A 87 0.77 6.67 -0.83
N ILE A 88 1.50 7.19 0.14
CA ILE A 88 2.26 8.43 0.00
C ILE A 88 3.73 8.02 -0.02
N LEU A 89 4.39 8.25 -1.14
CA LEU A 89 5.83 8.02 -1.27
C LEU A 89 6.55 9.35 -1.24
N LYS A 90 7.50 9.49 -0.31
CA LYS A 90 8.35 10.67 -0.20
C LYS A 90 9.76 10.28 -0.63
N PRO A 91 10.18 10.56 -1.86
CA PRO A 91 11.57 10.38 -2.27
C PRO A 91 12.46 11.38 -1.53
N LYS A 92 13.75 11.05 -1.35
CA LYS A 92 14.72 12.01 -0.79
C LYS A 92 14.90 13.25 -1.68
N HIS A 93 14.72 13.07 -2.99
CA HIS A 93 14.80 14.10 -4.00
C HIS A 93 13.58 14.03 -4.92
N GLY A 94 12.88 15.15 -5.11
CA GLY A 94 11.71 15.24 -5.98
C GLY A 94 10.40 15.51 -5.24
N ASN A 95 9.29 15.21 -5.92
CA ASN A 95 7.95 15.49 -5.42
C ASN A 95 7.37 14.30 -4.65
N ILE A 96 6.45 14.59 -3.72
CA ILE A 96 5.67 13.57 -3.03
C ILE A 96 4.68 12.96 -4.00
N GLU A 97 4.72 11.63 -4.13
CA GLU A 97 3.81 10.88 -5.00
C GLU A 97 2.66 10.28 -4.19
N ARG A 98 1.43 10.48 -4.67
CA ARG A 98 0.23 9.88 -4.09
C ARG A 98 -0.31 8.81 -5.03
N ILE A 99 -0.23 7.56 -4.59
CA ILE A 99 -0.54 6.40 -5.43
C ILE A 99 -1.85 5.77 -4.97
N PRO A 100 -2.94 5.86 -5.76
CA PRO A 100 -4.25 5.37 -5.37
C PRO A 100 -4.42 3.88 -5.66
N PHE A 101 -4.63 3.06 -4.62
CA PHE A 101 -4.97 1.66 -4.83
C PHE A 101 -6.46 1.50 -5.12
N ASN A 102 -6.79 1.48 -6.42
CA ASN A 102 -8.15 1.28 -6.88
C ASN A 102 -8.44 -0.22 -6.97
N VAL A 103 -9.33 -0.73 -6.11
CA VAL A 103 -9.91 -2.06 -6.29
C VAL A 103 -11.07 -1.94 -7.28
N PRO A 104 -11.00 -2.53 -8.49
CA PRO A 104 -12.12 -2.50 -9.41
C PRO A 104 -13.29 -3.28 -8.78
N MET A 105 -14.33 -2.56 -8.34
CA MET A 105 -15.58 -3.18 -7.94
C MET A 105 -16.35 -3.52 -9.21
N LYS A 106 -16.80 -4.79 -9.35
CA LYS A 106 -17.84 -5.11 -10.34
C LYS A 106 -19.04 -4.21 -10.03
N GLN A 107 -19.45 -3.39 -11.00
CA GLN A 107 -20.76 -2.77 -10.96
C GLN A 107 -21.78 -3.89 -10.92
N SER A 108 -22.49 -4.03 -9.81
CA SER A 108 -23.73 -4.79 -9.78
C SER A 108 -24.68 -4.05 -10.73
N LEU A 109 -24.91 -4.59 -11.93
CA LEU A 109 -26.05 -4.18 -12.74
C LEU A 109 -27.29 -4.52 -11.92
N ILE A 110 -27.85 -3.51 -11.25
CA ILE A 110 -29.23 -3.58 -10.79
C ILE A 110 -30.06 -3.50 -12.07
N ILE A 111 -30.45 -4.67 -12.58
CA ILE A 111 -31.51 -4.75 -13.58
C ILE A 111 -32.79 -4.45 -12.80
N ALA A 112 -33.27 -3.23 -12.95
CA ALA A 112 -34.58 -2.79 -12.45
C ALA A 112 -35.70 -3.36 -13.34
#